data_AF-A0A1V6D9X7-F1
#
_entry.id   AF-A0A1V6D9X7-F1
#
_cell.length_a   1.000
_cell.length_b   1.000
_cell.length_c   1.000
_cell.angle_alpha   90.00
_cell.angle_beta   90.00
_cell.angle_gamma   90.00
#
_symmetry.space_group_name_H-M   'P 1'
#
loop_
_entity.id
_entity.type
_entity.pdbx_description
1 polymer ?
#
loop_
_entity_poly.entity_id
_entity_poly.type
_entity_poly.pdbx_seq_one_letter_code
_entity_poly.pdbx_strand_id
1 'polypeptide(L)'
;MNRIALLSLGVLSLAALPASPELKVVNGDFSDLGGMTLGPDSWYAGRPKGWLGSEGSAYAVRAKAGPGSAVCNPSTLGLLRQKVGKLDKAADVTLRFEVSQPWRPGVSLHASILDADLLELAGGTFEPGPAHSLTARNVPAGTEIVIAFRAERGVPGLDNVSLSLGEPSARPAPATTGRDERITVACYYFGNYHPGDPRNVKAKGPGWSEWELVKAARPRFGGHRQPKVPLWGYSDESDPKVMEQKIAAAADHGIDAFIFDWYYYDDGPFLDRPIDRGFLKAGNNSRLKFAFMWANHDWLEIHPYKRGTKAQVLYPGKVTPQTFDKICDHVIASYFKHPSYWRIEGRPYFSFYDLTTLLESFGSVQATREALDRFRAKAKAGGLDGLHLNAVVWGRAILPRERKPADPAKLVKDLGFDSVTSYVWIHHVPLPRLETDYQQVRDAYMSYWNQADRTFSVPYFPNVTMGWDSSPRACQEDEFGNFGYPFTNTISGNTPERFRQALEMTRRRLLARPAGPRVFNINCWNEWTEGSYLEPDTVTGLKYLQAVRDVFGDKAAPPGR
;
A
#
# COMPACT_ATOMS: atom_id res chain seq x y z
N MET A 1 -52.09 -21.19 -63.55
CA MET A 1 -52.90 -21.66 -62.39
C MET A 1 -51.97 -21.74 -61.19
N ASN A 2 -51.70 -20.61 -60.51
CA ASN A 2 -52.36 -20.15 -59.28
C ASN A 2 -52.44 -21.19 -58.15
N ARG A 3 -51.54 -21.09 -57.17
CA ARG A 3 -51.87 -21.27 -55.74
C ARG A 3 -51.19 -20.17 -54.94
N ILE A 4 -52.03 -19.27 -54.44
CA ILE A 4 -51.74 -18.20 -53.48
C ILE A 4 -51.82 -18.81 -52.08
N ALA A 5 -50.80 -18.60 -51.24
CA ALA A 5 -50.88 -18.83 -49.81
C ALA A 5 -50.70 -17.48 -49.09
N LEU A 6 -51.75 -17.03 -48.42
CA LEU A 6 -51.75 -15.90 -47.49
C LEU A 6 -50.91 -16.27 -46.25
N LEU A 7 -49.95 -15.42 -45.89
CA LEU A 7 -49.33 -15.42 -44.56
C LEU A 7 -49.76 -14.15 -43.83
N SER A 8 -50.41 -14.37 -42.70
CA SER A 8 -50.92 -13.39 -41.74
C SER A 8 -49.77 -12.69 -41.01
N LEU A 9 -49.78 -11.35 -41.01
CA LEU A 9 -48.92 -10.55 -40.14
C LEU A 9 -49.44 -10.63 -38.69
N GLY A 10 -48.69 -11.34 -37.84
CA GLY A 10 -48.81 -11.23 -36.39
C GLY A 10 -48.07 -9.99 -35.89
N VAL A 11 -48.78 -9.11 -35.19
CA VAL A 11 -48.22 -7.96 -34.47
C VAL A 11 -47.36 -8.49 -33.32
N LEU A 12 -46.03 -8.33 -33.40
CA LEU A 12 -45.14 -8.56 -32.28
C LEU A 12 -45.33 -7.43 -31.25
N SER A 13 -45.87 -7.80 -30.09
CA SER A 13 -45.83 -6.98 -28.88
C SER A 13 -44.36 -6.78 -28.48
N LEU A 14 -43.90 -5.52 -28.40
CA LEU A 14 -42.62 -5.19 -27.79
C LEU A 14 -42.69 -5.53 -26.30
N ALA A 15 -42.13 -6.67 -25.92
CA ALA A 15 -41.79 -6.93 -24.53
C ALA A 15 -40.74 -5.88 -24.09
N ALA A 16 -41.10 -5.06 -23.11
CA ALA A 16 -40.17 -4.14 -22.48
C ALA A 16 -38.97 -4.94 -21.94
N LEU A 17 -37.76 -4.54 -22.33
CA LEU A 17 -36.53 -5.01 -21.71
C LEU A 17 -36.63 -4.74 -20.19
N PRO A 18 -36.20 -5.67 -19.32
CA PRO A 18 -36.18 -5.42 -17.89
C PRO A 18 -35.32 -4.18 -17.63
N ALA A 19 -35.88 -3.21 -16.91
CA ALA A 19 -35.14 -2.04 -16.47
C ALA A 19 -33.89 -2.48 -15.72
N SER A 20 -32.73 -1.94 -16.10
CA SER A 20 -31.50 -2.09 -15.33
C SER A 20 -31.74 -1.69 -13.86
N PRO A 21 -31.07 -2.33 -12.89
CA PRO A 21 -31.26 -2.02 -11.49
C PRO A 21 -30.92 -0.54 -11.24
N GLU A 22 -31.94 0.24 -10.88
CA GLU A 22 -31.80 1.64 -10.55
C GLU A 22 -30.79 1.80 -9.40
N LEU A 23 -29.82 2.72 -9.54
CA LEU A 23 -28.85 3.00 -8.49
C LEU A 23 -29.57 3.55 -7.25
N LYS A 24 -29.85 2.67 -6.29
CA LYS A 24 -30.62 3.01 -5.09
C LYS A 24 -29.79 2.78 -3.84
N VAL A 25 -29.75 3.80 -2.98
CA VAL A 25 -29.19 3.67 -1.63
C VAL A 25 -30.15 2.83 -0.79
N VAL A 26 -29.67 1.69 -0.28
CA VAL A 26 -30.42 0.82 0.61
C VAL A 26 -30.35 1.38 2.02
N ASN A 27 -31.52 1.59 2.65
CA ASN A 27 -31.64 2.10 4.03
C ASN A 27 -30.87 3.43 4.23
N GLY A 28 -31.11 4.42 3.36
CA GLY A 28 -30.44 5.72 3.39
C GLY A 28 -30.99 6.70 4.43
N ASP A 29 -32.22 6.50 4.87
CA ASP A 29 -32.91 7.21 5.96
C ASP A 29 -32.75 6.51 7.32
N PHE A 30 -32.02 5.39 7.34
CA PHE A 30 -31.73 4.55 8.50
C PHE A 30 -32.97 4.08 9.29
N SER A 31 -34.15 4.06 8.66
CA SER A 31 -35.40 3.66 9.31
C SER A 31 -35.56 2.14 9.42
N ASP A 32 -34.87 1.36 8.59
CA ASP A 32 -34.82 -0.11 8.72
C ASP A 32 -33.79 -0.50 9.78
N LEU A 33 -34.30 -0.77 10.98
CA LEU A 33 -33.54 -1.22 12.15
C LEU A 33 -33.38 -2.75 12.20
N GLY A 34 -33.77 -3.47 11.14
CA GLY A 34 -33.70 -4.92 11.05
C GLY A 34 -32.27 -5.43 11.24
N GLY A 35 -32.08 -6.35 12.20
CA GLY A 35 -30.78 -6.92 12.54
C GLY A 35 -29.92 -6.05 13.47
N MET A 36 -30.43 -4.91 13.94
CA MET A 36 -29.79 -4.07 14.96
C MET A 36 -30.33 -4.39 16.36
N THR A 37 -29.53 -4.18 17.39
CA THR A 37 -29.88 -4.47 18.79
C THR A 37 -30.30 -3.18 19.50
N LEU A 38 -31.48 -3.17 20.12
CA LEU A 38 -31.95 -2.04 20.93
C LEU A 38 -31.07 -1.87 22.17
N GLY A 39 -30.61 -0.65 22.39
CA GLY A 39 -29.90 -0.17 23.56
C GLY A 39 -30.67 0.95 24.30
N PRO A 40 -30.04 1.61 25.27
CA PRO A 40 -30.68 2.68 26.05
C PRO A 40 -31.01 3.91 25.19
N ASP A 41 -31.93 4.76 25.68
CA ASP A 41 -32.27 6.06 25.10
C ASP A 41 -32.69 6.06 23.62
N SER A 42 -33.36 4.98 23.18
CA SER A 42 -33.83 4.75 21.80
C SER A 42 -32.70 4.63 20.76
N TRP A 43 -31.51 4.19 21.20
CA TRP A 43 -30.41 3.85 20.31
C TRP A 43 -30.46 2.39 19.91
N TYR A 44 -30.15 2.11 18.65
CA TYR A 44 -29.95 0.78 18.12
C TYR A 44 -28.48 0.64 17.74
N ALA A 45 -27.82 -0.41 18.23
CA ALA A 45 -26.44 -0.72 17.94
C ALA A 45 -26.37 -1.87 16.92
N GLY A 46 -25.60 -1.69 15.86
CA GLY A 46 -25.44 -2.69 14.81
C GLY A 46 -25.05 -2.07 13.49
N ARG A 47 -24.95 -2.88 12.44
CA ARG A 47 -24.68 -2.37 11.09
C ARG A 47 -26.01 -2.08 10.40
N PRO A 48 -26.25 -0.85 9.90
CA PRO A 48 -27.45 -0.57 9.11
C PRO A 48 -27.49 -1.50 7.90
N LYS A 49 -28.67 -2.06 7.62
CA LYS A 49 -28.86 -3.01 6.53
C LYS A 49 -28.41 -2.44 5.19
N GLY A 50 -27.68 -3.25 4.40
CA GLY A 50 -27.14 -2.83 3.10
C GLY A 50 -25.88 -1.98 3.19
N TRP A 51 -25.45 -1.59 4.38
CA TRP A 51 -24.19 -0.88 4.57
C TRP A 51 -23.08 -1.84 4.99
N LEU A 52 -21.85 -1.48 4.64
CA LEU A 52 -20.61 -2.11 5.06
C LEU A 52 -19.87 -1.14 5.98
N GLY A 53 -19.27 -1.70 7.00
CA GLY A 53 -18.35 -1.02 7.91
C GLY A 53 -17.11 -1.84 8.13
N SER A 54 -16.12 -1.30 8.84
CA SER A 54 -14.96 -2.08 9.29
C SER A 54 -15.42 -3.37 10.01
N GLU A 55 -14.73 -4.51 9.88
CA GLU A 55 -15.15 -5.74 10.59
C GLU A 55 -15.13 -5.55 12.11
N GLY A 56 -16.19 -5.98 12.81
CA GLY A 56 -16.44 -5.71 14.24
C GLY A 56 -17.22 -4.41 14.52
N SER A 57 -17.63 -3.67 13.47
CA SER A 57 -18.35 -2.39 13.60
C SER A 57 -19.84 -2.54 13.95
N ALA A 58 -20.23 -2.01 15.11
CA ALA A 58 -21.60 -1.63 15.47
C ALA A 58 -21.82 -0.11 15.44
N TYR A 59 -22.50 0.40 14.41
CA TYR A 59 -22.94 1.80 14.36
C TYR A 59 -24.11 2.02 15.31
N ALA A 60 -24.24 3.24 15.79
CA ALA A 60 -25.38 3.65 16.59
C ALA A 60 -26.37 4.39 15.70
N VAL A 61 -27.60 3.89 15.60
CA VAL A 61 -28.73 4.55 14.95
C VAL A 61 -29.69 5.02 16.03
N ARG A 62 -30.01 6.31 16.06
CA ARG A 62 -31.02 6.85 16.98
C ARG A 62 -32.35 6.89 16.28
N ALA A 63 -33.29 6.07 16.72
CA ALA A 63 -34.67 6.14 16.30
C ALA A 63 -35.47 6.79 17.44
N LYS A 64 -35.59 8.12 17.47
CA LYS A 64 -36.50 8.75 18.45
C LYS A 64 -37.94 8.35 18.10
N ALA A 65 -38.74 8.03 19.11
CA ALA A 65 -40.20 7.84 18.99
C ALA A 65 -40.97 9.17 18.79
N GLY A 66 -40.46 10.08 17.97
CA GLY A 66 -41.04 11.40 17.68
C GLY A 66 -40.88 11.79 16.20
N PRO A 67 -41.28 13.01 15.78
CA PRO A 67 -41.36 13.40 14.36
C PRO A 67 -40.02 13.57 13.61
N GLY A 68 -38.89 13.15 14.20
CA GLY A 68 -37.57 13.23 13.56
C GLY A 68 -37.14 11.92 12.90
N SER A 69 -36.41 12.01 11.79
CA SER A 69 -35.83 10.86 11.07
C SER A 69 -34.71 10.17 11.86
N ALA A 70 -34.40 8.92 11.48
CA ALA A 70 -33.42 8.11 12.17
C ALA A 70 -32.00 8.50 11.76
N VAL A 71 -31.12 8.73 12.73
CA VAL A 71 -29.77 9.24 12.45
C VAL A 71 -28.72 8.18 12.77
N CYS A 72 -27.83 7.87 11.82
CA CYS A 72 -26.69 6.97 11.99
C CYS A 72 -25.41 7.74 12.39
N ASN A 73 -24.66 7.28 13.39
CA ASN A 73 -23.39 7.89 13.82
C ASN A 73 -22.16 7.15 13.26
N PRO A 74 -21.56 7.59 12.13
CA PRO A 74 -20.39 6.94 11.53
C PRO A 74 -19.10 7.00 12.36
N SER A 75 -18.93 7.97 13.27
CA SER A 75 -17.71 8.07 14.10
C SER A 75 -17.48 6.90 15.02
N THR A 76 -18.52 6.12 15.33
CA THR A 76 -18.41 5.02 16.28
C THR A 76 -17.30 4.06 15.81
N LEU A 77 -17.11 3.90 14.48
CA LEU A 77 -16.18 2.93 13.87
C LEU A 77 -15.49 3.38 12.57
N GLY A 78 -15.40 4.70 12.36
CA GLY A 78 -14.51 5.31 11.37
C GLY A 78 -15.08 5.42 9.95
N LEU A 79 -15.39 4.32 9.27
CA LEU A 79 -15.79 4.32 7.84
C LEU A 79 -17.08 3.54 7.63
N LEU A 80 -18.12 4.17 7.08
CA LEU A 80 -19.39 3.57 6.69
C LEU A 80 -19.55 3.68 5.16
N ARG A 81 -19.78 2.58 4.44
CA ARG A 81 -19.90 2.59 2.97
C ARG A 81 -21.01 1.69 2.45
N GLN A 82 -21.45 1.92 1.23
CA GLN A 82 -22.39 1.04 0.53
C GLN A 82 -22.05 0.95 -0.95
N LYS A 83 -22.00 -0.28 -1.48
CA LYS A 83 -21.99 -0.51 -2.93
C LYS A 83 -23.43 -0.33 -3.42
N VAL A 84 -23.66 0.68 -4.25
CA VAL A 84 -24.99 1.10 -4.70
C VAL A 84 -25.40 0.36 -5.96
N GLY A 85 -24.46 0.16 -6.89
CA GLY A 85 -24.69 -0.58 -8.13
C GLY A 85 -23.77 -0.12 -9.25
N LYS A 86 -24.08 -0.47 -10.49
CA LYS A 86 -23.27 -0.16 -11.67
C LYS A 86 -24.02 0.79 -12.61
N LEU A 87 -23.34 1.80 -13.15
CA LEU A 87 -23.92 2.71 -14.13
C LEU A 87 -24.12 2.01 -15.48
N ASP A 88 -25.30 2.11 -16.07
CA ASP A 88 -25.55 1.60 -17.43
C ASP A 88 -25.02 2.52 -18.53
N LYS A 89 -25.03 3.83 -18.27
CA LYS A 89 -24.57 4.89 -19.17
C LYS A 89 -23.75 5.92 -18.41
N ALA A 90 -22.96 6.70 -19.13
CA ALA A 90 -22.24 7.80 -18.51
C ALA A 90 -23.23 8.81 -17.90
N ALA A 91 -22.92 9.33 -16.71
CA ALA A 91 -23.80 10.24 -15.97
C ALA A 91 -23.03 11.11 -14.97
N ASP A 92 -23.58 12.28 -14.63
CA ASP A 92 -23.22 12.96 -13.39
C ASP A 92 -23.91 12.19 -12.23
N VAL A 93 -23.16 11.81 -11.20
CA VAL A 93 -23.67 11.09 -10.03
C VAL A 93 -23.70 12.04 -8.85
N THR A 94 -24.88 12.41 -8.36
CA THR A 94 -25.04 13.33 -7.22
C THR A 94 -25.49 12.58 -5.97
N LEU A 95 -24.64 12.56 -4.96
CA LEU A 95 -24.92 12.09 -3.60
C LEU A 95 -25.53 13.24 -2.79
N ARG A 96 -26.66 13.00 -2.13
CA ARG A 96 -27.30 13.92 -1.17
C ARG A 96 -27.42 13.25 0.19
N PHE A 97 -27.28 14.03 1.25
CA PHE A 97 -27.33 13.56 2.63
C PHE A 97 -27.46 14.73 3.61
N GLU A 98 -27.77 14.42 4.86
CA GLU A 98 -27.80 15.35 5.97
C GLU A 98 -26.68 15.05 6.97
N VAL A 99 -26.15 16.10 7.60
CA VAL A 99 -25.17 15.97 8.67
C VAL A 99 -25.75 16.60 9.92
N SER A 100 -25.89 15.81 10.98
CA SER A 100 -26.39 16.29 12.26
C SER A 100 -25.31 16.28 13.35
N GLN A 101 -25.56 17.03 14.42
CA GLN A 101 -24.64 17.17 15.55
C GLN A 101 -25.28 16.65 16.85
N PRO A 102 -25.32 15.32 17.05
CA PRO A 102 -26.09 14.73 18.15
C PRO A 102 -25.51 14.97 19.56
N TRP A 103 -24.24 15.36 19.71
CA TRP A 103 -23.57 15.39 21.03
C TRP A 103 -22.82 16.69 21.35
N ARG A 104 -21.84 17.08 20.53
CA ARG A 104 -20.90 18.18 20.83
C ARG A 104 -20.71 19.08 19.61
N PRO A 105 -20.46 20.38 19.81
CA PRO A 105 -20.14 21.31 18.72
C PRO A 105 -18.87 20.96 17.97
N GLY A 106 -18.86 21.29 16.67
CA GLY A 106 -17.71 21.14 15.80
C GLY A 106 -17.50 19.70 15.30
N VAL A 107 -18.57 19.02 14.89
CA VAL A 107 -18.46 17.74 14.19
C VAL A 107 -18.33 17.95 12.69
N SER A 108 -17.59 17.09 12.00
CA SER A 108 -17.54 17.13 10.54
C SER A 108 -17.47 15.74 9.93
N LEU A 109 -18.10 15.60 8.78
CA LEU A 109 -18.26 14.35 8.06
C LEU A 109 -17.60 14.46 6.68
N HIS A 110 -16.66 13.56 6.38
CA HIS A 110 -16.19 13.35 5.02
C HIS A 110 -17.16 12.43 4.28
N ALA A 111 -17.63 12.85 3.11
CA ALA A 111 -18.44 12.06 2.21
C ALA A 111 -17.73 11.90 0.87
N SER A 112 -17.85 10.72 0.26
CA SER A 112 -17.20 10.39 -1.01
C SER A 112 -18.10 9.55 -1.91
N ILE A 113 -18.05 9.81 -3.21
CA ILE A 113 -18.48 8.92 -4.28
C ILE A 113 -17.22 8.24 -4.81
N LEU A 114 -17.18 6.93 -4.76
CA LEU A 114 -16.06 6.09 -5.16
C LEU A 114 -16.48 5.14 -6.27
N ASP A 115 -15.50 4.61 -7.01
CA ASP A 115 -15.73 3.46 -7.87
C ASP A 115 -15.55 2.12 -7.13
N ALA A 116 -15.61 0.99 -7.86
CA ALA A 116 -15.38 -0.35 -7.34
C ALA A 116 -14.03 -0.53 -6.62
N ASP A 117 -13.04 0.30 -6.97
CA ASP A 117 -11.66 0.23 -6.52
C ASP A 117 -11.34 1.25 -5.43
N LEU A 118 -12.39 1.91 -4.91
CA LEU A 118 -12.29 2.95 -3.90
C LEU A 118 -11.52 4.19 -4.40
N LEU A 119 -11.40 4.37 -5.71
CA LEU A 119 -10.92 5.63 -6.28
C LEU A 119 -12.00 6.69 -6.06
N GLU A 120 -11.59 7.83 -5.50
CA GLU A 120 -12.52 8.93 -5.26
C GLU A 120 -12.88 9.63 -6.57
N LEU A 121 -14.15 9.48 -6.99
CA LEU A 121 -14.75 10.17 -8.13
C LEU A 121 -15.18 11.59 -7.73
N ALA A 122 -15.61 11.76 -6.50
CA ALA A 122 -15.83 13.04 -5.83
C ALA A 122 -15.75 12.86 -4.32
N GLY A 123 -15.27 13.86 -3.58
CA GLY A 123 -15.23 13.85 -2.11
C GLY A 123 -15.22 15.25 -1.52
N GLY A 124 -15.62 15.35 -0.25
CA GLY A 124 -15.66 16.61 0.48
C GLY A 124 -15.89 16.42 1.97
N THR A 125 -15.54 17.43 2.77
CA THR A 125 -15.82 17.47 4.20
C THR A 125 -16.94 18.47 4.46
N PHE A 126 -17.93 18.05 5.24
CA PHE A 126 -19.19 18.74 5.45
C PHE A 126 -19.44 18.93 6.95
N GLU A 127 -19.81 20.16 7.32
CA GLU A 127 -20.24 20.55 8.66
C GLU A 127 -21.74 20.27 8.85
N PRO A 128 -22.31 20.37 10.06
CA PRO A 128 -23.73 20.11 10.29
C PRO A 128 -24.63 20.98 9.43
N GLY A 129 -25.62 20.36 8.79
CA GLY A 129 -26.56 21.03 7.90
C GLY A 129 -27.62 20.06 7.36
N PRO A 130 -28.83 20.58 7.06
CA PRO A 130 -29.99 19.77 6.66
C PRO A 130 -30.00 19.40 5.18
N ALA A 131 -28.99 19.80 4.40
CA ALA A 131 -28.91 19.46 2.98
C ALA A 131 -27.48 19.63 2.46
N HIS A 132 -26.80 18.52 2.23
CA HIS A 132 -25.50 18.49 1.58
C HIS A 132 -25.60 17.75 0.26
N SER A 133 -24.74 18.12 -0.68
CA SER A 133 -24.60 17.38 -1.93
C SER A 133 -23.16 17.33 -2.41
N LEU A 134 -22.84 16.24 -3.09
CA LEU A 134 -21.55 15.96 -3.69
C LEU A 134 -21.80 15.35 -5.07
N THR A 135 -21.17 15.88 -6.12
CA THR A 135 -21.39 15.39 -7.48
C THR A 135 -20.09 14.92 -8.12
N ALA A 136 -20.04 13.65 -8.51
CA ALA A 136 -19.04 13.13 -9.43
C ALA A 136 -19.54 13.37 -10.86
N ARG A 137 -18.80 14.15 -11.64
CA ARG A 137 -19.23 14.53 -13.00
C ARG A 137 -18.71 13.56 -14.04
N ASN A 138 -19.49 13.32 -15.08
CA ASN A 138 -19.10 12.54 -16.26
C ASN A 138 -18.57 11.14 -15.90
N VAL A 139 -19.19 10.47 -14.93
CA VAL A 139 -18.79 9.13 -14.51
C VAL A 139 -19.09 8.15 -15.67
N PRO A 140 -18.11 7.36 -16.14
CA PRO A 140 -18.30 6.49 -17.29
C PRO A 140 -19.35 5.39 -17.07
N ALA A 141 -19.98 4.96 -18.18
CA ALA A 141 -20.79 3.76 -18.21
C ALA A 141 -19.96 2.55 -17.71
N GLY A 142 -20.61 1.66 -16.96
CA GLY A 142 -19.99 0.49 -16.37
C GLY A 142 -19.25 0.71 -15.06
N THR A 143 -19.16 1.95 -14.57
CA THR A 143 -18.55 2.24 -13.26
C THR A 143 -19.46 1.71 -12.15
N GLU A 144 -18.93 0.89 -11.24
CA GLU A 144 -19.65 0.54 -10.00
C GLU A 144 -19.54 1.69 -9.00
N ILE A 145 -20.66 2.19 -8.50
CA ILE A 145 -20.73 3.28 -7.55
C ILE A 145 -20.72 2.74 -6.13
N VAL A 146 -19.78 3.24 -5.33
CA VAL A 146 -19.69 3.04 -3.88
C VAL A 146 -19.78 4.40 -3.22
N ILE A 147 -20.66 4.55 -2.22
CA ILE A 147 -20.71 5.76 -1.38
C ILE A 147 -20.04 5.48 -0.05
N ALA A 148 -19.29 6.43 0.48
CA ALA A 148 -18.56 6.28 1.73
C ALA A 148 -18.65 7.54 2.60
N PHE A 149 -18.70 7.34 3.91
CA PHE A 149 -18.77 8.37 4.93
C PHE A 149 -17.78 8.07 6.06
N ARG A 150 -17.05 9.09 6.51
CA ARG A 150 -16.12 9.00 7.64
C ARG A 150 -16.23 10.23 8.52
N ALA A 151 -16.18 10.05 9.84
CA ALA A 151 -16.07 11.18 10.76
C ALA A 151 -14.65 11.77 10.69
N GLU A 152 -14.56 13.08 10.45
CA GLU A 152 -13.29 13.82 10.48
C GLU A 152 -13.08 14.49 11.85
N ARG A 153 -14.18 14.93 12.49
CA ARG A 153 -14.15 15.50 13.83
C ARG A 153 -15.40 15.12 14.60
N GLY A 154 -15.22 14.69 15.86
CA GLY A 154 -16.32 14.40 16.79
C GLY A 154 -17.23 13.24 16.35
N VAL A 155 -18.50 13.32 16.74
CA VAL A 155 -19.53 12.30 16.48
C VAL A 155 -20.61 12.89 15.57
N PRO A 156 -20.35 13.02 14.24
CA PRO A 156 -21.36 13.45 13.30
C PRO A 156 -22.44 12.38 13.16
N GLY A 157 -23.68 12.83 12.96
CA GLY A 157 -24.77 12.00 12.51
C GLY A 157 -24.96 12.13 11.00
N LEU A 158 -25.42 11.06 10.37
CA LEU A 158 -25.71 10.92 8.94
C LEU A 158 -27.18 10.51 8.80
N ASP A 159 -27.90 11.15 7.90
CA ASP A 159 -29.30 10.85 7.60
C ASP A 159 -29.64 11.18 6.13
N ASN A 160 -30.78 10.70 5.64
CA ASN A 160 -31.40 11.01 4.34
C ASN A 160 -30.44 10.87 3.14
N VAL A 161 -29.67 9.77 3.12
CA VAL A 161 -28.70 9.48 2.07
C VAL A 161 -29.38 9.00 0.80
N SER A 162 -29.13 9.68 -0.31
CA SER A 162 -29.69 9.32 -1.62
C SER A 162 -28.72 9.63 -2.76
N LEU A 163 -28.95 8.99 -3.91
CA LEU A 163 -28.23 9.25 -5.15
C LEU A 163 -29.21 9.63 -6.25
N SER A 164 -28.78 10.54 -7.12
CA SER A 164 -29.47 10.83 -8.38
C SER A 164 -28.48 10.88 -9.53
N LEU A 165 -28.97 10.51 -10.72
CA LEU A 165 -28.20 10.63 -11.96
C LEU A 165 -28.64 11.87 -12.74
N GLY A 166 -27.67 12.66 -13.18
CA GLY A 166 -27.84 13.77 -14.10
C GLY A 166 -27.23 13.47 -15.46
N GLU A 167 -27.61 14.25 -16.47
CA GLU A 167 -26.94 14.19 -17.77
C GLU A 167 -25.46 14.57 -17.63
N PRO A 168 -24.54 13.88 -18.34
CA PRO A 168 -23.14 14.25 -18.34
C PRO A 168 -22.99 15.71 -18.78
N SER A 169 -22.37 16.54 -17.95
CA SER A 169 -22.06 17.92 -18.33
C SER A 169 -21.22 17.94 -19.61
N ALA A 170 -21.61 18.75 -20.60
CA ALA A 170 -20.96 18.85 -21.90
C ALA A 170 -19.51 19.35 -21.79
N ARG A 171 -18.59 18.42 -21.56
CA ARG A 171 -17.17 18.57 -21.80
C ARG A 171 -16.64 17.20 -22.22
N PRO A 172 -15.89 17.07 -23.32
CA PRO A 172 -15.30 15.80 -23.67
C PRO A 172 -14.33 15.42 -22.55
N ALA A 173 -14.54 14.25 -21.92
CA ALA A 173 -13.44 13.56 -21.27
C ALA A 173 -12.39 13.30 -22.37
N PRO A 174 -11.10 13.58 -22.16
CA PRO A 174 -10.10 13.26 -23.15
C PRO A 174 -10.12 11.74 -23.36
N ALA A 175 -10.45 11.31 -24.57
CA ALA A 175 -10.20 9.94 -25.00
C ALA A 175 -8.71 9.67 -24.81
N THR A 176 -8.37 8.75 -23.91
CA THR A 176 -6.99 8.31 -23.72
C THR A 176 -6.62 7.39 -24.89
N THR A 177 -6.30 7.97 -26.04
CA THR A 177 -5.67 7.24 -27.13
C THR A 177 -4.15 7.16 -26.87
N GLY A 178 -3.64 5.93 -26.75
CA GLY A 178 -2.23 5.59 -27.00
C GLY A 178 -1.18 6.02 -25.96
N ARG A 179 -1.48 6.05 -24.66
CA ARG A 179 -0.41 6.15 -23.63
C ARG A 179 0.09 4.77 -23.25
N ASP A 180 1.39 4.68 -22.97
CA ASP A 180 2.03 3.48 -22.44
C ASP A 180 1.30 3.04 -21.16
N GLU A 181 0.65 1.87 -21.22
CA GLU A 181 0.01 1.23 -20.08
C GLU A 181 1.02 0.51 -19.18
N ARG A 182 2.30 0.47 -19.56
CA ARG A 182 3.34 -0.14 -18.74
C ARG A 182 3.47 0.60 -17.42
N ILE A 183 3.41 -0.18 -16.36
CA ILE A 183 3.68 0.26 -15.00
C ILE A 183 4.93 -0.49 -14.56
N THR A 184 5.91 0.26 -14.05
CA THR A 184 7.09 -0.35 -13.45
C THR A 184 6.72 -0.97 -12.11
N VAL A 185 6.93 -2.27 -12.00
CA VAL A 185 6.77 -3.05 -10.76
C VAL A 185 8.12 -3.17 -10.08
N ALA A 186 8.35 -2.40 -9.02
CA ALA A 186 9.54 -2.53 -8.20
C ALA A 186 9.23 -3.32 -6.92
N CYS A 187 10.21 -4.03 -6.37
CA CYS A 187 10.03 -4.84 -5.17
C CYS A 187 11.21 -4.63 -4.21
N TYR A 188 10.94 -4.38 -2.92
CA TYR A 188 12.01 -4.28 -1.93
C TYR A 188 12.73 -5.63 -1.76
N TYR A 189 14.01 -5.61 -1.44
CA TYR A 189 14.85 -6.79 -1.28
C TYR A 189 15.69 -6.63 -0.01
N PHE A 190 15.46 -7.51 0.96
CA PHE A 190 16.18 -7.50 2.23
C PHE A 190 17.38 -8.45 2.21
N GLY A 191 18.55 -7.94 2.61
CA GLY A 191 19.84 -8.61 2.37
C GLY A 191 20.37 -9.51 3.49
N ASN A 192 19.57 -9.95 4.47
CA ASN A 192 20.09 -10.69 5.64
C ASN A 192 19.90 -12.23 5.58
N TYR A 193 19.80 -12.80 4.37
CA TYR A 193 19.62 -14.24 4.13
C TYR A 193 20.88 -14.89 3.54
N HIS A 194 22.05 -14.40 3.93
CA HIS A 194 23.35 -14.98 3.59
C HIS A 194 24.22 -15.13 4.84
N PRO A 195 24.85 -16.30 5.08
CA PRO A 195 25.78 -16.48 6.18
C PRO A 195 27.13 -15.78 5.92
N GLY A 196 27.96 -15.75 6.95
CA GLY A 196 29.35 -15.31 6.83
C GLY A 196 29.56 -13.80 6.68
N ASP A 197 28.52 -12.95 6.77
CA ASP A 197 28.69 -11.50 6.88
C ASP A 197 29.59 -11.17 8.08
N PRO A 198 30.63 -10.32 7.95
CA PRO A 198 31.61 -10.14 9.02
C PRO A 198 31.02 -9.63 10.35
N ARG A 199 29.99 -8.76 10.28
CA ARG A 199 29.33 -8.21 11.47
C ARG A 199 28.46 -9.26 12.13
N ASN A 200 27.71 -10.02 11.33
CA ASN A 200 26.91 -11.15 11.83
C ASN A 200 27.78 -12.27 12.40
N VAL A 201 28.90 -12.61 11.76
CA VAL A 201 29.87 -13.61 12.25
C VAL A 201 30.36 -13.22 13.65
N LYS A 202 30.74 -11.95 13.83
CA LYS A 202 31.22 -11.43 15.11
C LYS A 202 30.14 -11.47 16.19
N ALA A 203 28.90 -11.12 15.84
CA ALA A 203 27.81 -11.01 16.81
C ALA A 203 27.14 -12.35 17.14
N LYS A 204 27.02 -13.26 16.16
CA LYS A 204 26.12 -14.42 16.22
C LYS A 204 26.72 -15.72 15.67
N GLY A 205 27.93 -15.67 15.14
CA GLY A 205 28.65 -16.83 14.61
C GLY A 205 28.53 -17.00 13.09
N PRO A 206 29.40 -17.84 12.49
CA PRO A 206 29.64 -17.85 11.05
C PRO A 206 28.47 -18.37 10.21
N GLY A 207 27.63 -19.25 10.77
CA GLY A 207 26.46 -19.79 10.09
C GLY A 207 25.22 -18.92 10.20
N TRP A 208 25.27 -17.80 10.93
CA TRP A 208 24.07 -17.02 11.20
C TRP A 208 23.62 -16.19 10.00
N SER A 209 22.33 -16.28 9.71
CA SER A 209 21.54 -15.38 8.88
C SER A 209 20.11 -15.36 9.47
N GLU A 210 19.22 -14.53 8.94
CA GLU A 210 17.83 -14.52 9.41
C GLU A 210 17.05 -15.81 9.11
N TRP A 211 17.60 -16.71 8.29
CA TRP A 211 17.07 -18.07 8.17
C TRP A 211 17.00 -18.80 9.51
N GLU A 212 17.90 -18.53 10.46
CA GLU A 212 17.84 -19.15 11.79
C GLU A 212 16.57 -18.75 12.55
N LEU A 213 16.08 -17.52 12.35
CA LEU A 213 14.83 -17.06 12.97
C LEU A 213 13.61 -17.71 12.32
N VAL A 214 13.61 -17.82 10.99
CA VAL A 214 12.55 -18.49 10.23
C VAL A 214 12.44 -19.96 10.62
N LYS A 215 13.58 -20.66 10.74
CA LYS A 215 13.65 -22.07 11.17
C LYS A 215 13.19 -22.25 12.62
N ALA A 216 13.52 -21.30 13.50
CA ALA A 216 13.14 -21.37 14.91
C ALA A 216 11.69 -20.97 15.18
N ALA A 217 11.02 -20.30 14.25
CA ALA A 217 9.66 -19.78 14.42
C ALA A 217 8.65 -20.91 14.72
N ARG A 218 7.72 -20.64 15.64
CA ARG A 218 6.66 -21.57 16.05
C ARG A 218 5.30 -20.87 16.02
N PRO A 219 4.18 -21.61 15.91
CA PRO A 219 2.85 -21.02 16.08
C PRO A 219 2.76 -20.28 17.42
N ARG A 220 2.36 -19.01 17.38
CA ARG A 220 2.25 -18.13 18.57
C ARG A 220 0.83 -17.99 19.13
N PHE A 221 -0.16 -18.38 18.35
CA PHE A 221 -1.58 -18.38 18.70
C PHE A 221 -2.32 -19.44 17.86
N GLY A 222 -3.57 -19.75 18.19
CA GLY A 222 -4.35 -20.77 17.49
C GLY A 222 -4.49 -20.46 16.00
N GLY A 223 -4.19 -21.44 15.13
CA GLY A 223 -4.24 -21.27 13.68
C GLY A 223 -3.05 -20.52 13.06
N HIS A 224 -2.09 -20.05 13.86
CA HIS A 224 -0.93 -19.31 13.37
C HIS A 224 0.00 -20.20 12.51
N ARG A 225 0.18 -19.83 11.23
CA ARG A 225 1.05 -20.53 10.29
C ARG A 225 2.52 -20.11 10.44
N GLN A 226 3.22 -20.74 11.38
CA GLN A 226 4.67 -20.71 11.51
C GLN A 226 5.19 -22.13 11.84
N PRO A 227 6.41 -22.50 11.44
CA PRO A 227 7.30 -21.75 10.56
C PRO A 227 6.79 -21.70 9.12
N LYS A 228 7.04 -20.58 8.42
CA LYS A 228 6.87 -20.50 6.96
C LYS A 228 8.13 -21.08 6.29
N VAL A 229 7.96 -22.03 5.38
CA VAL A 229 9.07 -22.79 4.79
C VAL A 229 9.28 -22.40 3.32
N PRO A 230 10.45 -21.85 2.94
CA PRO A 230 10.77 -21.51 1.55
C PRO A 230 10.78 -22.74 0.64
N LEU A 231 10.11 -22.65 -0.51
CA LEU A 231 10.05 -23.72 -1.51
C LEU A 231 11.43 -24.01 -2.11
N TRP A 232 12.25 -22.98 -2.30
CA TRP A 232 13.62 -23.11 -2.82
C TRP A 232 14.66 -23.40 -1.73
N GLY A 233 14.21 -23.61 -0.50
CA GLY A 233 15.07 -23.82 0.66
C GLY A 233 15.69 -22.53 1.20
N TYR A 234 16.49 -22.69 2.26
CA TYR A 234 17.16 -21.61 2.99
C TYR A 234 18.46 -21.20 2.28
N SER A 235 18.34 -20.74 1.03
CA SER A 235 19.46 -20.48 0.12
C SER A 235 20.29 -19.25 0.53
N ASP A 236 21.59 -19.26 0.22
CA ASP A 236 22.50 -18.12 0.35
C ASP A 236 22.35 -17.17 -0.85
N GLU A 237 21.80 -16.00 -0.61
CA GLU A 237 21.57 -14.98 -1.65
C GLU A 237 22.82 -14.24 -2.13
N SER A 238 23.98 -14.47 -1.49
CA SER A 238 25.27 -14.00 -2.01
C SER A 238 25.84 -14.91 -3.10
N ASP A 239 25.27 -16.11 -3.30
CA ASP A 239 25.59 -16.99 -4.42
C ASP A 239 24.92 -16.47 -5.71
N PRO A 240 25.70 -16.14 -6.76
CA PRO A 240 25.13 -15.68 -8.03
C PRO A 240 24.20 -16.71 -8.68
N LYS A 241 24.34 -18.02 -8.44
CA LYS A 241 23.41 -19.03 -8.98
C LYS A 241 22.05 -19.00 -8.30
N VAL A 242 22.03 -18.76 -6.99
CA VAL A 242 20.79 -18.52 -6.25
C VAL A 242 20.15 -17.21 -6.75
N MET A 243 20.94 -16.16 -6.93
CA MET A 243 20.40 -14.89 -7.43
C MET A 243 19.92 -14.98 -8.89
N GLU A 244 20.57 -15.78 -9.75
CA GLU A 244 20.10 -16.07 -11.11
C GLU A 244 18.68 -16.67 -11.11
N GLN A 245 18.40 -17.59 -10.18
CA GLN A 245 17.07 -18.17 -10.00
C GLN A 245 16.05 -17.11 -9.57
N LYS A 246 16.41 -16.23 -8.63
CA LYS A 246 15.54 -15.15 -8.15
C LYS A 246 15.25 -14.12 -9.25
N ILE A 247 16.28 -13.70 -10.00
CA ILE A 247 16.16 -12.79 -11.15
C ILE A 247 15.25 -13.37 -12.21
N ALA A 248 15.43 -14.66 -12.55
CA ALA A 248 14.58 -15.32 -13.55
C ALA A 248 13.12 -15.33 -13.09
N ALA A 249 12.85 -15.77 -11.86
CA ALA A 249 11.50 -15.82 -11.33
C ALA A 249 10.84 -14.42 -11.26
N ALA A 250 11.57 -13.39 -10.84
CA ALA A 250 11.06 -12.02 -10.80
C ALA A 250 10.71 -11.50 -12.21
N ALA A 251 11.65 -11.61 -13.16
CA ALA A 251 11.46 -11.15 -14.52
C ALA A 251 10.34 -11.92 -15.25
N ASP A 252 10.26 -13.25 -15.06
CA ASP A 252 9.23 -14.12 -15.67
C ASP A 252 7.82 -13.83 -15.13
N HIS A 253 7.72 -13.11 -14.01
CA HIS A 253 6.45 -12.80 -13.34
C HIS A 253 6.12 -11.30 -13.31
N GLY A 254 6.75 -10.50 -14.18
CA GLY A 254 6.39 -9.10 -14.36
C GLY A 254 6.90 -8.16 -13.25
N ILE A 255 7.96 -8.55 -12.53
CA ILE A 255 8.73 -7.62 -11.68
C ILE A 255 9.83 -7.01 -12.55
N ASP A 256 9.93 -5.68 -12.55
CA ASP A 256 10.90 -4.92 -13.35
C ASP A 256 12.18 -4.60 -12.58
N ALA A 257 12.09 -4.41 -11.26
CA ALA A 257 13.22 -3.97 -10.45
C ALA A 257 13.22 -4.53 -9.02
N PHE A 258 14.41 -4.81 -8.49
CA PHE A 258 14.64 -4.94 -7.05
C PHE A 258 15.16 -3.63 -6.46
N ILE A 259 14.59 -3.20 -5.33
CA ILE A 259 15.11 -2.10 -4.52
C ILE A 259 15.77 -2.73 -3.30
N PHE A 260 17.10 -2.83 -3.31
CA PHE A 260 17.83 -3.42 -2.18
C PHE A 260 17.80 -2.48 -0.98
N ASP A 261 17.46 -3.04 0.17
CA ASP A 261 17.70 -2.42 1.47
C ASP A 261 19.20 -2.38 1.70
N TRP A 262 19.78 -1.22 1.43
CA TRP A 262 21.21 -1.04 1.37
C TRP A 262 21.70 -0.38 2.66
N TYR A 263 22.65 -1.01 3.35
CA TYR A 263 23.18 -0.53 4.62
C TYR A 263 24.61 -0.06 4.48
N TYR A 264 24.86 1.14 5.01
CA TYR A 264 26.20 1.71 5.11
C TYR A 264 26.25 2.64 6.30
N TYR A 265 27.26 2.44 7.14
CA TYR A 265 27.50 3.15 8.39
C TYR A 265 28.86 3.86 8.35
N ASP A 266 29.21 4.64 9.38
CA ASP A 266 30.51 5.31 9.46
C ASP A 266 31.71 4.35 9.38
N ASP A 267 31.53 3.10 9.80
CA ASP A 267 32.56 2.05 9.76
C ASP A 267 32.52 1.18 8.49
N GLY A 268 31.61 1.45 7.54
CA GLY A 268 31.56 0.80 6.23
C GLY A 268 30.22 0.14 5.89
N PRO A 269 30.18 -0.67 4.80
CA PRO A 269 28.98 -1.35 4.37
C PRO A 269 28.57 -2.48 5.32
N PHE A 270 27.32 -2.92 5.18
CA PHE A 270 26.76 -4.08 5.87
C PHE A 270 25.70 -4.74 4.98
N LEU A 271 25.63 -6.08 4.98
CA LEU A 271 24.66 -6.85 4.18
C LEU A 271 24.68 -6.53 2.67
N ASP A 272 25.84 -6.17 2.12
CA ASP A 272 26.05 -5.78 0.72
C ASP A 272 26.31 -6.97 -0.23
N ARG A 273 26.65 -8.14 0.31
CA ARG A 273 26.95 -9.34 -0.49
C ARG A 273 25.83 -9.79 -1.46
N PRO A 274 24.53 -9.69 -1.14
CA PRO A 274 23.48 -10.06 -2.07
C PRO A 274 23.51 -9.20 -3.35
N ILE A 275 23.84 -7.91 -3.24
CA ILE A 275 24.04 -7.05 -4.42
C ILE A 275 25.41 -7.30 -5.07
N ASP A 276 26.50 -7.29 -4.31
CA ASP A 276 27.87 -7.31 -4.85
C ASP A 276 28.32 -8.64 -5.44
N ARG A 277 27.92 -9.74 -4.79
CA ARG A 277 28.32 -11.11 -5.14
C ARG A 277 27.16 -11.89 -5.76
N GLY A 278 25.94 -11.64 -5.31
CA GLY A 278 24.74 -12.23 -5.89
C GLY A 278 24.37 -11.56 -7.20
N PHE A 279 23.69 -10.41 -7.14
CA PHE A 279 23.03 -9.79 -8.29
C PHE A 279 24.00 -9.30 -9.35
N LEU A 280 25.06 -8.58 -8.97
CA LEU A 280 26.02 -8.06 -9.95
C LEU A 280 26.87 -9.15 -10.62
N LYS A 281 26.95 -10.36 -10.06
CA LYS A 281 27.67 -11.50 -10.65
C LYS A 281 26.75 -12.55 -11.26
N ALA A 282 25.44 -12.43 -11.10
CA ALA A 282 24.46 -13.30 -11.75
C ALA A 282 24.54 -13.14 -13.27
N GLY A 283 24.66 -14.25 -14.01
CA GLY A 283 24.82 -14.22 -15.47
C GLY A 283 23.61 -13.67 -16.23
N ASN A 284 22.46 -13.53 -15.57
CA ASN A 284 21.21 -13.01 -16.14
C ASN A 284 20.79 -11.65 -15.55
N ASN A 285 21.68 -10.92 -14.89
CA ASN A 285 21.37 -9.65 -14.22
C ASN A 285 20.88 -8.51 -15.14
N SER A 286 20.97 -8.69 -16.46
CA SER A 286 20.41 -7.76 -17.45
C SER A 286 18.89 -7.89 -17.58
N ARG A 287 18.29 -9.00 -17.10
CA ARG A 287 16.85 -9.27 -17.16
C ARG A 287 16.03 -8.46 -16.15
N LEU A 288 16.64 -7.95 -15.10
CA LEU A 288 15.98 -7.22 -14.02
C LEU A 288 16.77 -5.95 -13.70
N LYS A 289 16.09 -4.87 -13.34
CA LYS A 289 16.77 -3.67 -12.83
C LYS A 289 17.03 -3.79 -11.33
N PHE A 290 17.93 -2.97 -10.81
CA PHE A 290 18.12 -2.83 -9.37
C PHE A 290 18.31 -1.37 -8.96
N ALA A 291 17.95 -1.02 -7.74
CA ALA A 291 18.20 0.27 -7.13
C ALA A 291 18.43 0.13 -5.63
N PHE A 292 18.69 1.25 -4.96
CA PHE A 292 18.88 1.27 -3.51
C PHE A 292 17.84 2.10 -2.78
N MET A 293 17.44 1.57 -1.63
CA MET A 293 16.99 2.34 -0.51
C MET A 293 18.08 2.28 0.56
N TRP A 294 18.70 3.41 0.87
CA TRP A 294 19.61 3.48 2.00
C TRP A 294 18.78 3.36 3.29
N ALA A 295 18.89 2.19 3.92
CA ALA A 295 18.27 1.86 5.20
C ALA A 295 19.06 2.52 6.34
N ASN A 296 19.08 3.85 6.32
CA ASN A 296 19.90 4.72 7.17
C ASN A 296 19.38 4.85 8.61
N HIS A 297 18.82 3.78 9.15
CA HIS A 297 18.35 3.68 10.54
C HIS A 297 19.36 2.91 11.40
N ASP A 298 19.20 3.00 12.72
CA ASP A 298 20.01 2.22 13.66
C ASP A 298 19.81 0.71 13.45
N TRP A 299 20.90 -0.05 13.45
CA TRP A 299 20.84 -1.51 13.54
C TRP A 299 20.81 -1.93 15.01
N LEU A 300 19.76 -2.66 15.38
CA LEU A 300 19.52 -3.08 16.76
C LEU A 300 19.72 -4.59 16.95
N GLU A 301 20.11 -4.98 18.16
CA GLU A 301 20.16 -6.37 18.59
C GLU A 301 18.75 -6.88 18.95
N ILE A 302 17.93 -7.16 17.93
CA ILE A 302 16.51 -7.53 18.09
C ILE A 302 16.14 -8.81 17.30
N HIS A 303 17.13 -9.65 17.00
CA HIS A 303 17.03 -10.75 16.05
C HIS A 303 17.58 -12.07 16.65
N PRO A 304 16.85 -12.72 17.59
CA PRO A 304 15.52 -12.35 18.09
C PRO A 304 15.56 -11.37 19.26
N TYR A 305 14.44 -10.69 19.52
CA TYR A 305 14.27 -9.79 20.65
C TYR A 305 13.58 -10.49 21.83
N LYS A 306 14.20 -10.41 23.01
CA LYS A 306 13.61 -10.87 24.27
C LYS A 306 12.80 -9.77 24.92
N ARG A 307 11.54 -10.06 25.23
CA ARG A 307 10.59 -9.09 25.79
C ARG A 307 11.11 -8.53 27.12
N GLY A 308 11.01 -7.21 27.28
CA GLY A 308 11.43 -6.50 28.49
C GLY A 308 12.94 -6.23 28.59
N THR A 309 13.75 -6.70 27.64
CA THR A 309 15.18 -6.33 27.58
C THR A 309 15.39 -4.99 26.86
N LYS A 310 16.51 -4.32 27.10
CA LYS A 310 16.84 -3.09 26.36
C LYS A 310 17.31 -3.46 24.94
N ALA A 311 16.69 -2.90 23.92
CA ALA A 311 17.20 -2.99 22.55
C ALA A 311 18.55 -2.26 22.44
N GLN A 312 19.64 -3.03 22.28
CA GLN A 312 20.98 -2.50 22.12
C GLN A 312 21.20 -2.02 20.68
N VAL A 313 21.81 -0.84 20.54
CA VAL A 313 22.27 -0.34 19.24
C VAL A 313 23.62 -0.96 18.94
N LEU A 314 23.71 -1.68 17.83
CA LEU A 314 24.95 -2.27 17.34
C LEU A 314 25.66 -1.33 16.37
N TYR A 315 24.91 -0.75 15.44
CA TYR A 315 25.43 0.16 14.42
C TYR A 315 24.54 1.40 14.32
N PRO A 316 25.04 2.60 14.68
CA PRO A 316 24.26 3.84 14.58
C PRO A 316 23.99 4.19 13.11
N GLY A 317 22.73 4.49 12.75
CA GLY A 317 22.34 4.85 11.39
C GLY A 317 22.77 6.26 10.97
N LYS A 318 22.99 7.14 11.96
CA LYS A 318 23.58 8.46 11.73
C LYS A 318 25.02 8.31 11.22
N VAL A 319 25.36 9.05 10.16
CA VAL A 319 26.71 9.11 9.62
C VAL A 319 27.28 10.53 9.67
N THR A 320 28.59 10.65 9.57
CA THR A 320 29.25 11.96 9.38
C THR A 320 29.06 12.49 7.96
N PRO A 321 29.13 13.82 7.74
CA PRO A 321 29.14 14.40 6.39
C PRO A 321 30.25 13.83 5.49
N GLN A 322 31.41 13.49 6.06
CA GLN A 322 32.53 12.88 5.34
C GLN A 322 32.21 11.46 4.90
N THR A 323 31.56 10.67 5.75
CA THR A 323 31.08 9.33 5.36
C THR A 323 30.00 9.42 4.30
N PHE A 324 29.04 10.35 4.43
CA PHE A 324 28.03 10.55 3.39
C PHE A 324 28.67 10.91 2.04
N ASP A 325 29.71 11.74 2.05
CA ASP A 325 30.45 12.10 0.84
C ASP A 325 31.10 10.87 0.18
N LYS A 326 31.69 9.96 0.99
CA LYS A 326 32.22 8.66 0.54
C LYS A 326 31.12 7.74 0.00
N ILE A 327 29.96 7.68 0.66
CA ILE A 327 28.80 6.91 0.19
C ILE A 327 28.41 7.39 -1.21
N CYS A 328 28.30 8.71 -1.41
CA CYS A 328 27.97 9.31 -2.70
C CYS A 328 28.96 8.86 -3.79
N ASP A 329 30.27 8.98 -3.52
CA ASP A 329 31.31 8.56 -4.47
C ASP A 329 31.25 7.06 -4.78
N HIS A 330 31.07 6.25 -3.74
CA HIS A 330 30.99 4.80 -3.86
C HIS A 330 29.81 4.37 -4.73
N VAL A 331 28.61 4.90 -4.50
CA VAL A 331 27.42 4.47 -5.25
C VAL A 331 27.43 4.95 -6.70
N ILE A 332 27.98 6.15 -6.96
CA ILE A 332 28.16 6.67 -8.32
C ILE A 332 29.16 5.80 -9.10
N ALA A 333 30.31 5.49 -8.49
CA ALA A 333 31.38 4.75 -9.15
C ALA A 333 31.04 3.28 -9.36
N SER A 334 30.42 2.64 -8.36
CA SER A 334 30.27 1.18 -8.31
C SER A 334 28.94 0.69 -8.88
N TYR A 335 27.87 1.49 -8.81
CA TYR A 335 26.51 1.02 -9.12
C TYR A 335 25.77 1.85 -10.16
N PHE A 336 25.72 3.18 -10.05
CA PHE A 336 24.83 4.02 -10.86
C PHE A 336 25.12 3.95 -12.38
N LYS A 337 26.35 3.59 -12.73
CA LYS A 337 26.79 3.40 -14.12
C LYS A 337 26.47 2.01 -14.67
N HIS A 338 26.09 1.05 -13.83
CA HIS A 338 25.73 -0.29 -14.28
C HIS A 338 24.47 -0.24 -15.17
N PRO A 339 24.44 -0.96 -16.31
CA PRO A 339 23.29 -0.93 -17.25
C PRO A 339 21.97 -1.47 -16.65
N SER A 340 22.07 -2.30 -15.62
CA SER A 340 20.92 -2.77 -14.85
C SER A 340 20.51 -1.84 -13.70
N TYR A 341 21.20 -0.72 -13.45
CA TYR A 341 20.74 0.23 -12.42
C TYR A 341 19.45 0.91 -12.89
N TRP A 342 18.42 0.91 -12.04
CA TRP A 342 17.11 1.46 -12.36
C TRP A 342 17.16 2.99 -12.35
N ARG A 343 16.48 3.58 -13.35
CA ARG A 343 16.48 5.02 -13.59
C ARG A 343 15.06 5.51 -13.82
N ILE A 344 14.75 6.69 -13.30
CA ILE A 344 13.52 7.42 -13.57
C ILE A 344 13.91 8.61 -14.45
N GLU A 345 13.36 8.67 -15.67
CA GLU A 345 13.66 9.73 -16.65
C GLU A 345 15.18 9.87 -16.89
N GLY A 346 15.89 8.75 -17.02
CA GLY A 346 17.36 8.72 -17.23
C GLY A 346 18.20 8.94 -15.96
N ARG A 347 17.61 9.38 -14.86
CA ARG A 347 18.32 9.64 -13.59
C ARG A 347 18.31 8.40 -12.68
N PRO A 348 19.46 7.97 -12.13
CA PRO A 348 19.51 6.88 -11.14
C PRO A 348 18.54 7.14 -9.98
N TYR A 349 17.76 6.15 -9.60
CA TYR A 349 16.90 6.21 -8.42
C TYR A 349 17.71 5.91 -7.15
N PHE A 350 17.61 6.76 -6.12
CA PHE A 350 18.19 6.51 -4.81
C PHE A 350 17.22 6.95 -3.71
N SER A 351 16.84 6.03 -2.83
CA SER A 351 15.84 6.26 -1.79
C SER A 351 16.47 6.36 -0.40
N PHE A 352 15.88 7.17 0.48
CA PHE A 352 16.26 7.25 1.89
C PHE A 352 15.12 6.71 2.76
N TYR A 353 15.44 5.81 3.69
CA TYR A 353 14.45 5.20 4.58
C TYR A 353 14.05 6.16 5.71
N ASP A 354 14.98 6.59 6.57
CA ASP A 354 14.72 7.43 7.75
C ASP A 354 15.15 8.89 7.53
N LEU A 355 14.17 9.77 7.26
CA LEU A 355 14.44 11.21 7.10
C LEU A 355 14.88 11.91 8.39
N THR A 356 14.50 11.39 9.57
CA THR A 356 14.93 11.97 10.85
C THR A 356 16.41 11.69 11.08
N THR A 357 16.85 10.44 10.89
CA THR A 357 18.28 10.10 11.00
C THR A 357 19.13 10.79 9.93
N LEU A 358 18.57 10.99 8.73
CA LEU A 358 19.22 11.80 7.70
C LEU A 358 19.45 13.24 8.19
N LEU A 359 18.44 13.89 8.75
CA LEU A 359 18.58 15.23 9.32
C LEU A 359 19.58 15.27 10.48
N GLU A 360 19.55 14.27 11.37
CA GLU A 360 20.48 14.18 12.50
C GLU A 360 21.95 14.04 12.04
N SER A 361 22.19 13.48 10.86
CA SER A 361 23.53 13.35 10.25
C SER A 361 24.16 14.70 9.88
N PHE A 362 23.36 15.70 9.51
CA PHE A 362 23.85 17.03 9.11
C PHE A 362 23.50 18.15 10.11
N GLY A 363 22.60 17.89 11.05
CA GLY A 363 22.21 18.82 12.13
C GLY A 363 21.20 19.90 11.74
N SER A 364 20.94 20.13 10.45
CA SER A 364 19.90 21.07 10.01
C SER A 364 19.33 20.71 8.63
N VAL A 365 18.13 21.23 8.34
CA VAL A 365 17.48 21.09 7.01
C VAL A 365 18.36 21.71 5.91
N GLN A 366 18.95 22.89 6.18
CA GLN A 366 19.83 23.57 5.22
C GLN A 366 21.07 22.72 4.89
N ALA A 367 21.81 22.25 5.91
CA ALA A 367 23.01 21.46 5.70
C ALA A 367 22.70 20.12 5.01
N THR A 368 21.56 19.50 5.33
CA THR A 368 21.08 18.29 4.65
C THR A 368 20.77 18.58 3.19
N ARG A 369 20.05 19.68 2.90
CA ARG A 369 19.75 20.09 1.52
C ARG A 369 21.02 20.32 0.71
N GLU A 370 22.00 21.04 1.27
CA GLU A 370 23.29 21.26 0.62
C GLU A 370 24.03 19.95 0.33
N ALA A 371 23.95 18.95 1.22
CA ALA A 371 24.54 17.63 1.00
C ALA A 371 23.87 16.86 -0.13
N LEU A 372 22.54 16.88 -0.22
CA LEU A 372 21.78 16.26 -1.30
C LEU A 372 22.02 16.94 -2.65
N ASP A 373 22.14 18.27 -2.67
CA ASP A 373 22.49 19.02 -3.89
C ASP A 373 23.92 18.71 -4.34
N ARG A 374 24.88 18.59 -3.41
CA ARG A 374 26.24 18.09 -3.74
C ARG A 374 26.21 16.67 -4.31
N PHE A 375 25.36 15.79 -3.78
CA PHE A 375 25.23 14.43 -4.32
C PHE A 375 24.73 14.44 -5.77
N ARG A 376 23.71 15.25 -6.08
CA ARG A 376 23.26 15.49 -7.47
C ARG A 376 24.37 16.06 -8.36
N ALA A 377 25.15 17.01 -7.85
CA ALA A 377 26.26 17.59 -8.60
C ALA A 377 27.37 16.57 -8.88
N LYS A 378 27.71 15.71 -7.90
CA LYS A 378 28.64 14.59 -8.08
C LYS A 378 28.14 13.60 -9.14
N ALA A 379 26.85 13.26 -9.12
CA ALA A 379 26.27 12.37 -10.13
C ALA A 379 26.43 12.95 -11.55
N LYS A 380 26.14 14.25 -11.73
CA LYS A 380 26.35 14.95 -13.01
C LYS A 380 27.82 14.99 -13.42
N ALA A 381 28.72 15.35 -12.50
CA ALA A 381 30.16 15.35 -12.76
C ALA A 381 30.70 13.94 -13.11
N GLY A 382 30.05 12.90 -12.58
CA GLY A 382 30.32 11.49 -12.91
C GLY A 382 29.81 11.04 -14.28
N GLY A 383 29.14 11.91 -15.06
CA GLY A 383 28.61 11.64 -16.40
C GLY A 383 27.19 11.09 -16.43
N LEU A 384 26.40 11.29 -15.37
CA LEU A 384 24.98 10.89 -15.30
C LEU A 384 24.08 12.11 -15.55
N ASP A 385 22.85 11.90 -16.03
CA ASP A 385 21.90 13.00 -16.33
C ASP A 385 21.42 13.77 -15.07
N GLY A 386 21.70 13.21 -13.89
CA GLY A 386 21.32 13.74 -12.59
C GLY A 386 21.17 12.61 -11.59
N LEU A 387 20.31 12.82 -10.61
CA LEU A 387 19.95 11.83 -9.60
C LEU A 387 18.49 12.05 -9.20
N HIS A 388 17.71 10.97 -9.17
CA HIS A 388 16.33 10.97 -8.67
C HIS A 388 16.35 10.56 -7.20
N LEU A 389 16.03 11.50 -6.32
CA LEU A 389 15.98 11.28 -4.89
C LEU A 389 14.56 10.93 -4.46
N ASN A 390 14.39 9.77 -3.84
CA ASN A 390 13.12 9.35 -3.24
C ASN A 390 13.20 9.37 -1.71
N ALA A 391 12.10 9.75 -1.06
CA ALA A 391 11.95 9.63 0.38
C ALA A 391 10.91 8.56 0.73
N VAL A 392 11.26 7.63 1.62
CA VAL A 392 10.27 6.81 2.31
C VAL A 392 9.64 7.69 3.40
N VAL A 393 8.31 7.74 3.42
CA VAL A 393 7.55 8.45 4.44
C VAL A 393 6.62 7.48 5.15
N TRP A 394 6.65 7.48 6.47
CA TRP A 394 5.73 6.71 7.30
C TRP A 394 4.87 7.61 8.18
N GLY A 395 3.63 7.18 8.41
CA GLY A 395 2.73 7.82 9.37
C GLY A 395 2.95 7.35 10.81
N ARG A 396 3.58 6.19 10.99
CA ARG A 396 3.78 5.46 12.26
C ARG A 396 5.15 4.80 12.25
N ALA A 397 5.90 5.01 13.33
CA ALA A 397 7.13 4.28 13.62
C ALA A 397 6.80 2.83 13.99
N ILE A 398 7.48 1.88 13.37
CA ILE A 398 7.36 0.44 13.61
C ILE A 398 8.62 -0.06 14.34
N LEU A 399 9.81 0.22 13.83
CA LEU A 399 11.05 -0.18 14.49
C LEU A 399 11.31 0.68 15.74
N PRO A 400 11.98 0.13 16.78
CA PRO A 400 12.36 0.92 17.93
C PRO A 400 13.26 2.09 17.49
N ARG A 401 12.99 3.28 18.04
CA ARG A 401 13.72 4.54 17.79
C ARG A 401 13.48 5.22 16.44
N GLU A 402 12.65 4.67 15.55
CA GLU A 402 12.12 5.43 14.41
C GLU A 402 11.35 6.66 14.91
N ARG A 403 11.55 7.80 14.24
CA ARG A 403 10.87 9.06 14.55
C ARG A 403 10.17 9.60 13.31
N LYS A 404 8.94 10.09 13.49
CA LYS A 404 8.19 10.77 12.45
C LYS A 404 8.62 12.26 12.39
N PRO A 405 8.95 12.80 11.21
CA PRO A 405 9.09 14.25 11.05
C PRO A 405 7.80 14.99 11.44
N ALA A 406 7.93 16.16 12.06
CA ALA A 406 6.77 16.97 12.48
C ALA A 406 5.90 17.40 11.29
N ASP A 407 6.52 17.75 10.17
CA ASP A 407 5.86 18.03 8.89
C ASP A 407 6.64 17.36 7.73
N PRO A 408 6.27 16.12 7.36
CA PRO A 408 6.98 15.38 6.31
C PRO A 408 6.80 16.01 4.93
N ALA A 409 5.68 16.70 4.65
CA ALA A 409 5.45 17.33 3.36
C ALA A 409 6.37 18.53 3.15
N LYS A 410 6.47 19.39 4.17
CA LYS A 410 7.42 20.51 4.16
C LYS A 410 8.86 20.01 4.07
N LEU A 411 9.22 18.98 4.84
CA LEU A 411 10.58 18.44 4.84
C LEU A 411 10.98 17.89 3.46
N VAL A 412 10.12 17.11 2.83
CA VAL A 412 10.33 16.56 1.47
C VAL A 412 10.58 17.69 0.47
N LYS A 413 9.78 18.77 0.54
CA LYS A 413 9.93 19.95 -0.32
C LYS A 413 11.24 20.70 -0.06
N ASP A 414 11.56 20.99 1.20
CA ASP A 414 12.74 21.78 1.57
C ASP A 414 14.04 21.05 1.19
N LEU A 415 14.09 19.73 1.43
CA LEU A 415 15.21 18.88 1.03
C LEU A 415 15.26 18.62 -0.48
N GLY A 416 14.20 18.98 -1.20
CA GLY A 416 14.13 18.91 -2.65
C GLY A 416 14.12 17.49 -3.18
N PHE A 417 13.42 16.56 -2.54
CA PHE A 417 13.20 15.21 -3.07
C PHE A 417 12.36 15.25 -4.36
N ASP A 418 12.55 14.26 -5.24
CA ASP A 418 11.84 14.13 -6.52
C ASP A 418 10.56 13.31 -6.39
N SER A 419 10.50 12.40 -5.41
CA SER A 419 9.31 11.57 -5.14
C SER A 419 9.25 11.13 -3.68
N VAL A 420 8.09 10.62 -3.30
CA VAL A 420 7.86 9.95 -2.01
C VAL A 420 7.25 8.57 -2.21
N THR A 421 7.47 7.67 -1.26
CA THR A 421 6.84 6.34 -1.25
C THR A 421 6.54 5.88 0.17
N SER A 422 5.92 4.71 0.29
CA SER A 422 5.80 3.95 1.53
C SER A 422 6.58 2.63 1.41
N TYR A 423 6.97 2.06 2.55
CA TYR A 423 7.65 0.78 2.61
C TYR A 423 6.64 -0.37 2.74
N VAL A 424 5.92 -0.42 3.86
CA VAL A 424 4.89 -1.42 4.18
C VAL A 424 3.60 -0.75 4.68
N TRP A 425 2.43 -1.34 4.44
CA TRP A 425 1.13 -0.74 4.77
C TRP A 425 0.97 -0.36 6.24
N ILE A 426 1.58 -1.11 7.17
CA ILE A 426 1.40 -0.90 8.61
C ILE A 426 2.02 0.41 9.12
N HIS A 427 2.92 1.02 8.34
CA HIS A 427 3.42 2.38 8.59
C HIS A 427 2.31 3.44 8.50
N HIS A 428 1.18 3.13 7.86
CA HIS A 428 0.05 4.04 7.71
C HIS A 428 -1.24 3.49 8.29
N VAL A 429 -1.34 2.16 8.45
CA VAL A 429 -2.55 1.49 8.88
C VAL A 429 -2.32 0.75 10.22
N PRO A 430 -3.08 1.06 11.28
CA PRO A 430 -3.03 0.29 12.52
C PRO A 430 -3.62 -1.10 12.36
N LEU A 431 -3.05 -2.05 13.10
CA LEU A 431 -3.54 -3.42 13.23
C LEU A 431 -4.21 -3.55 14.61
N PRO A 432 -5.52 -3.29 14.75
CA PRO A 432 -6.17 -3.21 16.06
C PRO A 432 -6.39 -4.57 16.73
N ARG A 433 -6.28 -5.66 15.98
CA ARG A 433 -6.49 -7.04 16.46
C ARG A 433 -5.23 -7.86 16.21
N LEU A 434 -5.02 -8.90 17.02
CA LEU A 434 -3.93 -9.88 16.83
C LEU A 434 -3.82 -10.35 15.37
N GLU A 435 -4.97 -10.55 14.75
CA GLU A 435 -5.14 -10.82 13.34
C GLU A 435 -6.08 -9.78 12.73
N THR A 436 -5.54 -8.89 11.88
CA THR A 436 -6.33 -7.90 11.15
C THR A 436 -6.47 -8.34 9.69
N ASP A 437 -7.68 -8.38 9.17
CA ASP A 437 -7.96 -8.88 7.81
C ASP A 437 -7.26 -8.05 6.73
N TYR A 438 -6.66 -8.73 5.75
CA TYR A 438 -5.89 -8.14 4.66
C TYR A 438 -6.67 -7.10 3.84
N GLN A 439 -7.94 -7.34 3.54
CA GLN A 439 -8.75 -6.39 2.77
C GLN A 439 -9.05 -5.14 3.59
N GLN A 440 -9.23 -5.27 4.91
CA GLN A 440 -9.36 -4.12 5.80
C GLN A 440 -8.10 -3.24 5.76
N VAL A 441 -6.91 -3.86 5.83
CA VAL A 441 -5.64 -3.11 5.78
C VAL A 441 -5.43 -2.48 4.40
N ARG A 442 -5.70 -3.21 3.32
CA ARG A 442 -5.67 -2.71 1.94
C ARG A 442 -6.55 -1.48 1.77
N ASP A 443 -7.82 -1.55 2.17
CA ASP A 443 -8.79 -0.47 1.96
C ASP A 443 -8.40 0.79 2.76
N ALA A 444 -7.87 0.61 3.98
CA ALA A 444 -7.32 1.70 4.77
C ALA A 444 -6.07 2.30 4.11
N TYR A 445 -5.20 1.49 3.53
CA TYR A 445 -4.03 1.96 2.79
C TYR A 445 -4.42 2.74 1.52
N MET A 446 -5.41 2.26 0.76
CA MET A 446 -5.93 2.98 -0.42
C MET A 446 -6.48 4.36 -0.03
N SER A 447 -7.12 4.47 1.14
CA SER A 447 -7.55 5.74 1.72
C SER A 447 -6.37 6.63 2.09
N TYR A 448 -5.31 6.07 2.67
CA TYR A 448 -4.07 6.81 2.93
C TYR A 448 -3.41 7.31 1.65
N TRP A 449 -3.38 6.52 0.57
CA TRP A 449 -2.83 6.96 -0.70
C TRP A 449 -3.57 8.21 -1.23
N ASN A 450 -4.91 8.29 -1.08
CA ASN A 450 -5.64 9.53 -1.42
C ASN A 450 -5.14 10.75 -0.62
N GLN A 451 -4.83 10.55 0.66
CA GLN A 451 -4.25 11.60 1.50
C GLN A 451 -2.82 11.95 1.04
N ALA A 452 -1.97 10.97 0.76
CA ALA A 452 -0.61 11.19 0.30
C ALA A 452 -0.57 12.01 -1.00
N ASP A 453 -1.44 11.68 -1.96
CA ASP A 453 -1.58 12.41 -3.23
C ASP A 453 -1.94 13.89 -3.04
N ARG A 454 -2.66 14.24 -1.98
CA ARG A 454 -3.01 15.64 -1.64
C ARG A 454 -1.95 16.33 -0.79
N THR A 455 -1.16 15.56 -0.06
CA THR A 455 -0.22 16.06 0.96
C THR A 455 1.11 16.44 0.34
N PHE A 456 1.62 15.62 -0.58
CA PHE A 456 2.95 15.81 -1.16
C PHE A 456 2.87 16.54 -2.50
N SER A 457 3.73 17.55 -2.68
CA SER A 457 3.85 18.30 -3.93
C SER A 457 4.66 17.58 -5.01
N VAL A 458 5.17 16.38 -4.70
CA VAL A 458 5.96 15.53 -5.58
C VAL A 458 5.24 14.20 -5.79
N PRO A 459 5.50 13.45 -6.87
CA PRO A 459 4.85 12.17 -7.12
C PRO A 459 4.97 11.20 -5.94
N TYR A 460 3.85 10.57 -5.60
CA TYR A 460 3.79 9.46 -4.65
C TYR A 460 3.78 8.12 -5.40
N PHE A 461 4.78 7.28 -5.13
CA PHE A 461 4.83 5.90 -5.61
C PHE A 461 4.18 5.01 -4.55
N PRO A 462 3.00 4.43 -4.82
CA PRO A 462 2.30 3.60 -3.84
C PRO A 462 3.03 2.28 -3.60
N ASN A 463 2.62 1.59 -2.54
CA ASN A 463 3.11 0.28 -2.15
C ASN A 463 1.96 -0.75 -2.11
N VAL A 464 2.25 -1.99 -2.44
CA VAL A 464 1.39 -3.14 -2.12
C VAL A 464 2.15 -4.08 -1.19
N THR A 465 1.58 -4.38 -0.03
CA THR A 465 2.17 -5.31 0.95
C THR A 465 1.60 -6.71 0.74
N MET A 466 2.44 -7.76 0.76
CA MET A 466 1.98 -9.15 0.68
C MET A 466 1.36 -9.61 2.01
N GLY A 467 1.97 -9.26 3.14
CA GLY A 467 1.51 -9.63 4.48
C GLY A 467 2.30 -8.91 5.57
N TRP A 468 1.98 -9.20 6.83
CA TRP A 468 2.78 -8.74 7.97
C TRP A 468 2.65 -9.70 9.15
N ASP A 469 3.78 -10.20 9.63
CA ASP A 469 3.94 -11.07 10.78
C ASP A 469 5.41 -11.08 11.22
N SER A 470 5.75 -10.21 12.17
CA SER A 470 7.10 -10.09 12.74
C SER A 470 7.43 -11.14 13.81
N SER A 471 6.56 -12.13 14.04
CA SER A 471 6.74 -13.11 15.11
C SER A 471 8.01 -13.97 15.06
N PRO A 472 8.63 -14.26 13.90
CA PRO A 472 9.94 -14.93 13.87
C PRO A 472 11.05 -14.14 14.56
N ARG A 473 10.95 -12.80 14.59
CA ARG A 473 11.94 -11.93 15.26
C ARG A 473 11.72 -11.83 16.77
N ALA A 474 10.57 -12.26 17.28
CA ALA A 474 10.34 -12.35 18.73
C ALA A 474 11.01 -13.60 19.33
N CYS A 475 11.56 -13.49 20.54
CA CYS A 475 11.98 -14.65 21.33
C CYS A 475 10.80 -15.64 21.43
N GLN A 476 11.04 -16.91 21.10
CA GLN A 476 9.97 -17.89 20.88
C GLN A 476 9.38 -18.43 22.19
N GLU A 477 10.09 -18.22 23.30
CA GLU A 477 9.70 -18.58 24.66
C GLU A 477 8.78 -17.54 25.32
N ASP A 478 8.75 -16.32 24.79
CA ASP A 478 7.94 -15.23 25.34
C ASP A 478 6.48 -15.30 24.86
N GLU A 479 5.56 -14.79 25.67
CA GLU A 479 4.17 -14.53 25.23
C GLU A 479 4.16 -13.60 24.02
N PHE A 480 3.35 -13.94 23.00
CA PHE A 480 3.17 -13.11 21.82
C PHE A 480 1.90 -12.27 21.93
N GLY A 481 2.02 -11.00 21.57
CA GLY A 481 0.95 -10.00 21.62
C GLY A 481 1.42 -8.69 21.01
N ASN A 482 0.73 -7.59 21.29
CA ASN A 482 1.08 -6.26 20.74
C ASN A 482 1.86 -5.42 21.76
N PHE A 483 3.10 -5.79 22.03
CA PHE A 483 3.97 -5.16 23.04
C PHE A 483 5.03 -4.23 22.45
N GLY A 484 4.94 -3.94 21.15
CA GLY A 484 5.96 -3.21 20.40
C GLY A 484 6.86 -4.17 19.63
N TYR A 485 7.49 -3.66 18.58
CA TYR A 485 8.25 -4.49 17.65
C TYR A 485 9.34 -5.32 18.33
N PRO A 486 9.47 -6.63 18.00
CA PRO A 486 8.74 -7.41 16.99
C PRO A 486 7.46 -8.11 17.51
N PHE A 487 7.03 -7.84 18.73
CA PHE A 487 5.74 -8.28 19.28
C PHE A 487 4.63 -7.34 18.78
N THR A 488 4.23 -7.53 17.52
CA THR A 488 3.16 -6.73 16.89
C THR A 488 2.02 -7.62 16.42
N ASN A 489 0.83 -7.04 16.35
CA ASN A 489 -0.31 -7.66 15.67
C ASN A 489 0.03 -7.98 14.20
N THR A 490 -0.67 -8.96 13.63
CA THR A 490 -0.40 -9.52 12.30
C THR A 490 -1.51 -9.16 11.29
N ILE A 491 -1.20 -9.31 10.02
CA ILE A 491 -2.20 -9.29 8.94
C ILE A 491 -2.58 -10.73 8.60
N SER A 492 -3.88 -11.02 8.58
CA SER A 492 -4.44 -12.34 8.24
C SER A 492 -5.25 -12.29 6.95
N GLY A 493 -5.56 -13.46 6.39
CA GLY A 493 -6.42 -13.55 5.19
C GLY A 493 -5.76 -12.99 3.92
N ASN A 494 -4.44 -12.86 3.88
CA ASN A 494 -3.66 -12.35 2.75
C ASN A 494 -3.42 -13.41 1.68
N THR A 495 -4.47 -14.02 1.13
CA THR A 495 -4.34 -15.08 0.11
C THR A 495 -3.81 -14.54 -1.23
N PRO A 496 -3.25 -15.38 -2.12
CA PRO A 496 -2.83 -14.95 -3.45
C PRO A 496 -3.91 -14.22 -4.24
N GLU A 497 -5.17 -14.63 -4.13
CA GLU A 497 -6.31 -14.03 -4.82
C GLU A 497 -6.61 -12.61 -4.29
N ARG A 498 -6.53 -12.41 -2.97
CA ARG A 498 -6.74 -11.10 -2.34
C ARG A 498 -5.57 -10.15 -2.58
N PHE A 499 -4.35 -10.68 -2.62
CA PHE A 499 -3.16 -9.95 -3.07
C PHE A 499 -3.29 -9.51 -4.54
N ARG A 500 -3.71 -10.41 -5.43
CA ARG A 500 -4.01 -10.09 -6.84
C ARG A 500 -5.04 -8.97 -6.97
N GLN A 501 -6.11 -8.99 -6.17
CA GLN A 501 -7.09 -7.90 -6.14
C GLN A 501 -6.46 -6.55 -5.75
N ALA A 502 -5.57 -6.53 -4.75
CA ALA A 502 -4.84 -5.31 -4.38
C ALA A 502 -3.97 -4.79 -5.53
N LEU A 503 -3.28 -5.70 -6.24
CA LEU A 503 -2.51 -5.37 -7.45
C LEU A 503 -3.40 -4.80 -8.58
N GLU A 504 -4.55 -5.41 -8.84
CA GLU A 504 -5.53 -4.93 -9.84
C GLU A 504 -6.08 -3.53 -9.51
N MET A 505 -6.36 -3.27 -8.23
CA MET A 505 -6.77 -1.94 -7.76
C MET A 505 -5.64 -0.92 -7.96
N THR A 506 -4.41 -1.27 -7.60
CA THR A 506 -3.23 -0.41 -7.82
C THR A 506 -3.01 -0.11 -9.30
N ARG A 507 -3.07 -1.12 -10.17
CA ARG A 507 -2.96 -0.95 -11.63
C ARG A 507 -3.99 0.04 -12.15
N ARG A 508 -5.27 -0.18 -11.84
CA ARG A 508 -6.37 0.69 -12.30
C ARG A 508 -6.19 2.13 -11.82
N ARG A 509 -5.83 2.33 -10.56
CA ARG A 509 -5.63 3.66 -9.99
C ARG A 509 -4.44 4.40 -10.60
N LEU A 510 -3.33 3.73 -10.89
CA LEU A 510 -2.19 4.33 -11.59
C LEU A 510 -2.57 4.76 -13.02
N LEU A 511 -3.30 3.90 -13.75
CA LEU A 511 -3.73 4.20 -15.12
C LEU A 511 -4.81 5.29 -15.18
N ALA A 512 -5.67 5.39 -14.16
CA ALA A 512 -6.71 6.42 -14.04
C ALA A 512 -6.15 7.85 -13.97
N ARG A 513 -4.85 8.02 -13.70
CA ARG A 513 -4.16 9.30 -13.76
C ARG A 513 -3.26 9.32 -15.01
N PRO A 514 -3.71 9.86 -16.16
CA PRO A 514 -2.93 9.84 -17.39
C PRO A 514 -1.52 10.42 -17.26
N ALA A 515 -1.38 11.51 -16.49
CA ALA A 515 -0.10 12.18 -16.20
C ALA A 515 0.50 11.81 -14.83
N GLY A 516 -0.07 10.82 -14.15
CA GLY A 516 0.45 10.32 -12.88
C GLY A 516 1.66 9.40 -13.06
N PRO A 517 2.36 9.06 -11.96
CA PRO A 517 3.48 8.14 -12.02
C PRO A 517 3.04 6.76 -12.55
N ARG A 518 3.96 6.07 -13.23
CA ARG A 518 3.78 4.70 -13.73
C ARG A 518 4.68 3.74 -12.98
N VAL A 519 4.69 3.86 -11.66
CA VAL A 519 5.58 3.13 -10.75
C VAL A 519 4.82 2.81 -9.48
N PHE A 520 4.99 1.59 -8.96
CA PHE A 520 4.69 1.26 -7.57
C PHE A 520 5.69 0.23 -7.05
N ASN A 521 5.72 0.10 -5.73
CA ASN A 521 6.59 -0.82 -5.02
C ASN A 521 5.79 -1.96 -4.40
N ILE A 522 6.39 -3.14 -4.25
CA ILE A 522 5.86 -4.25 -3.46
C ILE A 522 6.76 -4.45 -2.24
N ASN A 523 6.17 -4.52 -1.05
CA ASN A 523 6.87 -5.05 0.13
C ASN A 523 6.44 -6.50 0.35
N CYS A 524 7.37 -7.46 0.22
CA CYS A 524 8.65 -7.34 -0.50
C CYS A 524 9.04 -8.68 -1.15
N TRP A 525 10.24 -8.79 -1.73
CA TRP A 525 10.70 -10.03 -2.34
C TRP A 525 10.87 -11.12 -1.27
N ASN A 526 11.55 -10.84 -0.16
CA ASN A 526 12.07 -11.88 0.74
C ASN A 526 12.08 -11.55 2.26
N GLU A 527 11.27 -10.64 2.81
CA GLU A 527 11.19 -10.44 4.28
C GLU A 527 10.39 -11.56 4.95
N TRP A 528 10.97 -12.76 4.99
CA TRP A 528 10.43 -13.95 5.65
C TRP A 528 10.13 -13.72 7.13
N THR A 529 11.04 -13.04 7.83
CA THR A 529 10.95 -12.77 9.27
C THR A 529 9.94 -11.69 9.65
N GLU A 530 9.39 -10.97 8.66
CA GLU A 530 8.22 -10.09 8.81
C GLU A 530 6.99 -10.62 8.08
N GLY A 531 7.06 -11.84 7.54
CA GLY A 531 5.95 -12.48 6.86
C GLY A 531 5.49 -11.74 5.59
N SER A 532 6.34 -10.88 5.02
CA SER A 532 6.07 -10.03 3.87
C SER A 532 7.02 -10.38 2.71
N TYR A 533 6.83 -11.54 2.08
CA TYR A 533 7.69 -12.06 1.03
C TYR A 533 6.89 -12.51 -0.21
N LEU A 534 7.46 -12.34 -1.41
CA LEU A 534 6.97 -12.93 -2.65
C LEU A 534 7.67 -14.24 -3.00
N GLU A 535 8.84 -14.50 -2.40
CA GLU A 535 9.55 -15.75 -2.60
C GLU A 535 8.65 -16.96 -2.36
N PRO A 536 8.70 -17.99 -3.22
CA PRO A 536 7.77 -19.10 -3.10
C PRO A 536 7.93 -19.86 -1.79
N ASP A 537 6.80 -20.18 -1.16
CA ASP A 537 6.75 -21.07 0.01
C ASP A 537 6.12 -22.43 -0.36
N THR A 538 6.29 -23.41 0.52
CA THR A 538 5.79 -24.78 0.30
C THR A 538 4.27 -24.90 0.31
N VAL A 539 3.53 -23.88 0.74
CA VAL A 539 2.06 -23.91 0.89
C VAL A 539 1.37 -23.29 -0.32
N THR A 540 1.88 -22.14 -0.76
CA THR A 540 1.31 -21.31 -1.84
C THR A 540 2.10 -21.43 -3.14
N GLY A 541 3.31 -21.99 -3.10
CA GLY A 541 4.18 -22.13 -4.26
C GLY A 541 4.41 -20.80 -4.95
N LEU A 542 4.22 -20.78 -6.27
CA LEU A 542 4.42 -19.59 -7.10
C LEU A 542 3.19 -18.66 -7.15
N LYS A 543 2.11 -18.93 -6.42
CA LYS A 543 0.82 -18.24 -6.64
C LYS A 543 0.88 -16.72 -6.45
N TYR A 544 1.69 -16.20 -5.54
CA TYR A 544 1.87 -14.75 -5.40
C TYR A 544 2.63 -14.14 -6.58
N LEU A 545 3.66 -14.80 -7.10
CA LEU A 545 4.33 -14.37 -8.33
C LEU A 545 3.40 -14.46 -9.54
N GLN A 546 2.60 -15.52 -9.65
CA GLN A 546 1.56 -15.64 -10.68
C GLN A 546 0.55 -14.50 -10.60
N ALA A 547 0.14 -14.07 -9.39
CA ALA A 547 -0.71 -12.91 -9.23
C ALA A 547 -0.08 -11.61 -9.76
N VAL A 548 1.24 -11.40 -9.58
CA VAL A 548 1.95 -10.26 -10.19
C VAL A 548 1.93 -10.37 -11.71
N ARG A 549 2.30 -11.54 -12.25
CA ARG A 549 2.33 -11.81 -13.69
C ARG A 549 0.97 -11.61 -14.35
N ASP A 550 -0.10 -12.08 -13.72
CA ASP A 550 -1.45 -12.00 -14.31
C ASP A 550 -1.96 -10.54 -14.41
N VAL A 551 -1.42 -9.63 -13.58
CA VAL A 551 -1.80 -8.20 -13.57
C VAL A 551 -0.83 -7.33 -14.38
N PHE A 552 0.48 -7.60 -14.30
CA PHE A 552 1.53 -6.73 -14.84
C PHE A 552 2.46 -7.42 -15.85
N GLY A 553 2.40 -8.75 -15.99
CA GLY A 553 3.19 -9.47 -16.98
C GLY A 553 2.81 -9.07 -18.40
N ASP A 554 3.81 -9.00 -19.27
CA ASP A 554 3.61 -8.74 -20.69
C ASP A 554 2.74 -9.86 -21.29
N LYS A 555 1.62 -9.52 -21.92
CA LYS A 555 0.72 -10.49 -22.60
C LYS A 555 1.35 -11.14 -23.86
N ALA A 556 2.65 -10.97 -24.07
CA ALA A 556 3.37 -11.37 -25.27
C ALA A 556 4.43 -12.44 -24.98
N ALA A 557 3.99 -13.66 -24.67
CA ALA A 557 4.50 -14.90 -25.25
C ALA A 557 3.77 -16.10 -24.60
N PRO A 558 3.19 -17.03 -25.39
CA PRO A 558 2.91 -18.36 -24.86
C PRO A 558 4.23 -19.00 -24.43
N PRO A 559 4.27 -19.80 -23.35
CA PRO A 559 5.46 -20.54 -22.99
C PRO A 559 5.88 -21.41 -24.18
N GLY A 560 7.11 -21.19 -24.66
CA GLY A 560 7.75 -22.09 -25.62
C GLY A 560 7.76 -23.49 -25.04
N ARG A 561 7.27 -24.45 -25.83
CA ARG A 561 7.19 -25.88 -25.51
C ARG A 561 8.55 -26.49 -25.24
#